data_AF-A0A957X5P6-F1
#
_entry.id   AF-A0A957X5P6-F1
#
_cell.length_a   1.000
_cell.length_b   1.000
_cell.length_c   1.000
_cell.angle_alpha   90.00
_cell.angle_beta   90.00
_cell.angle_gamma   90.00
#
_symmetry.space_group_name_H-M   'P 1'
#
loop_
_entity.id
_entity.type
_entity.pdbx_description
1 polymer ?
#
loop_
_entity_poly.entity_id
_entity_poly.type
_entity_poly.pdbx_seq_one_letter_code
_entity_poly.pdbx_strand_id
1 'polypeptide(L)'
;MGYHCGGSISYVPENPDDYELMVLDEQFEMIRPREHSAQISTNDREILERIFKSQSELVNTLVCTPTLEMGVDIGALDSVLMRNVPPLPANYWQRVGRAGRRHRMAVNVTYARPASHDRAYFADPLKLLQGVIHPPRLNLRNEVMIEKHVHATVLTLLHQLARNERELSNHARRAIGETLDDCFPSQVKGYLFNADGALRTEPRDVSRLTTTIATHAPRIRREVEATFHAQWPAADALAVRPEYLHGYIDNMGAQLAEVIQRIWRRLQWAQDQLERLAAIRRTKGVLDPDEEALRDRCERLISKLKGQTRTRSEAEGYDDANTYAVLAAEGFLPGYGLDTGSVIGTAQLSRSAGAYQRDVELPRAPSIALREYAPGNLIYANGNRFIPRFYHLAPDTATYFQVDIVNEAVTEIGLAQTSTLSTSGLPAIPICDVDLPHQSHISDEE
;
A
#
# COMPACT_ATOMS: atom_id res chain seq x y z
N MET A 1 62.53 10.35 23.21
CA MET A 1 62.64 10.46 24.68
C MET A 1 61.96 9.25 25.27
N GLY A 2 62.74 8.28 25.77
CA GLY A 2 62.19 7.15 26.52
C GLY A 2 61.80 7.65 27.91
N TYR A 3 60.57 7.37 28.33
CA TYR A 3 60.14 7.66 29.69
C TYR A 3 60.90 6.72 30.64
N HIS A 4 61.90 7.24 31.35
CA HIS A 4 62.56 6.55 32.46
C HIS A 4 61.62 6.56 33.68
N CYS A 5 60.60 5.71 33.65
CA CYS A 5 59.80 5.43 34.84
C CYS A 5 60.61 4.52 35.78
N GLY A 6 61.01 5.03 36.96
CA GLY A 6 61.71 4.26 37.99
C GLY A 6 60.80 3.37 38.85
N GLY A 7 59.59 3.07 38.37
CA GLY A 7 58.62 2.25 39.10
C GLY A 7 58.97 0.76 39.07
N SER A 8 58.65 0.05 40.14
CA SER A 8 58.68 -1.42 40.18
C SER A 8 57.40 -1.97 39.57
N ILE A 9 57.51 -2.81 38.54
CA ILE A 9 56.35 -3.54 37.99
C ILE A 9 56.01 -4.66 38.96
N SER A 10 54.76 -4.70 39.40
CA SER A 10 54.20 -5.83 40.14
C SER A 10 53.14 -6.52 39.28
N TYR A 11 53.19 -7.84 39.22
CA TYR A 11 52.13 -8.61 38.59
C TYR A 11 50.83 -8.43 39.38
N VAL A 12 49.79 -7.94 38.72
CA VAL A 12 48.43 -7.92 39.24
C VAL A 12 47.67 -9.01 38.50
N PRO A 13 47.18 -10.06 39.19
CA PRO A 13 46.35 -11.07 38.53
C PRO A 13 45.08 -10.41 38.00
N GLU A 14 44.66 -10.82 36.81
CA GLU A 14 43.38 -10.41 36.24
C GLU A 14 42.25 -10.76 37.19
N ASN A 15 41.37 -9.79 37.44
CA ASN A 15 40.21 -10.01 38.28
C ASN A 15 39.18 -10.80 37.45
N PRO A 16 38.82 -12.03 37.85
CA PRO A 16 37.89 -12.86 37.08
C PRO A 16 36.46 -12.29 37.04
N ASP A 17 36.13 -11.33 37.91
CA ASP A 17 34.83 -10.64 37.94
C ASP A 17 34.87 -9.25 37.25
N ASP A 18 35.97 -8.91 36.58
CA ASP A 18 36.05 -7.65 35.83
C ASP A 18 35.29 -7.75 34.52
N TYR A 19 34.13 -7.07 34.46
CA TYR A 19 33.25 -7.05 33.30
C TYR A 19 33.97 -6.62 32.02
N GLU A 20 34.91 -5.67 32.09
CA GLU A 20 35.60 -5.19 30.89
C GLU A 20 36.54 -6.25 30.33
N LEU A 21 37.26 -6.98 31.21
CA LEU A 21 38.13 -8.09 30.80
C LEU A 21 37.33 -9.31 30.31
N MET A 22 36.23 -9.64 31.00
CA MET A 22 35.31 -10.70 30.56
C MET A 22 34.75 -10.43 29.17
N VAL A 23 34.32 -9.18 28.91
CA VAL A 23 33.83 -8.76 27.61
C VAL A 23 34.92 -8.82 26.54
N LEU A 24 36.18 -8.47 26.87
CA LEU A 24 37.30 -8.55 25.92
C LEU A 24 37.69 -9.97 25.51
N ASP A 25 37.56 -10.93 26.43
CA ASP A 25 37.87 -12.36 26.19
C ASP A 25 36.70 -13.13 25.53
N GLU A 26 35.50 -12.56 25.52
CA GLU A 26 34.35 -13.17 24.86
C GLU A 26 34.47 -13.15 23.34
N GLN A 27 34.10 -14.26 22.70
CA GLN A 27 33.97 -14.33 21.25
C GLN A 27 32.70 -13.58 20.83
N PHE A 28 32.87 -12.38 20.25
CA PHE A 28 31.76 -11.65 19.68
C PHE A 28 31.33 -12.23 18.34
N GLU A 29 30.06 -12.58 18.23
CA GLU A 29 29.44 -12.74 16.91
C GLU A 29 29.03 -11.38 16.37
N MET A 30 29.49 -11.05 15.16
CA MET A 30 29.07 -9.83 14.49
C MET A 30 27.59 -9.88 14.13
N ILE A 31 26.85 -8.84 14.48
CA ILE A 31 25.46 -8.67 14.06
C ILE A 31 25.43 -8.44 12.55
N ARG A 32 24.66 -9.26 11.84
CA ARG A 32 24.45 -9.21 10.39
C ARG A 32 22.97 -8.94 10.13
N PRO A 33 22.54 -7.67 10.22
CA PRO A 33 21.14 -7.32 10.13
C PRO A 33 20.64 -7.38 8.68
N ARG A 34 19.39 -7.77 8.51
CA ARG A 34 18.63 -7.61 7.26
C ARG A 34 17.27 -7.00 7.54
N GLU A 35 16.83 -6.13 6.64
CA GLU A 35 15.49 -5.55 6.69
C GLU A 35 14.46 -6.67 6.45
N HIS A 36 13.35 -6.62 7.17
CA HIS A 36 12.16 -7.42 6.91
C HIS A 36 10.92 -6.52 7.03
N SER A 37 10.48 -5.97 5.91
CA SER A 37 9.35 -5.04 5.86
C SER A 37 8.42 -5.41 4.69
N ALA A 38 7.23 -4.80 4.64
CA ALA A 38 6.29 -4.99 3.53
C ALA A 38 6.82 -4.45 2.19
N GLN A 39 7.96 -3.76 2.20
CA GLN A 39 8.60 -3.15 1.02
C GLN A 39 9.54 -4.12 0.30
N ILE A 40 9.91 -5.22 0.95
CA ILE A 40 10.74 -6.27 0.36
C ILE A 40 9.83 -7.25 -0.37
N SER A 41 10.26 -7.70 -1.56
CA SER A 41 9.50 -8.67 -2.35
C SER A 41 9.21 -9.94 -1.54
N THR A 42 8.08 -10.61 -1.79
CA THR A 42 7.72 -11.84 -1.07
C THR A 42 8.79 -12.91 -1.22
N ASN A 43 9.32 -13.11 -2.43
CA ASN A 43 10.40 -14.09 -2.68
C ASN A 43 11.67 -13.75 -1.88
N ASP A 44 12.08 -12.48 -1.83
CA ASP A 44 13.25 -12.09 -1.05
C ASP A 44 13.00 -12.26 0.45
N ARG A 45 11.78 -11.96 0.94
CA ARG A 45 11.38 -12.23 2.33
C ARG A 45 11.44 -13.72 2.66
N GLU A 46 10.90 -14.59 1.81
CA GLU A 46 10.96 -16.04 2.01
C GLU A 46 12.39 -16.58 2.00
N ILE A 47 13.25 -16.05 1.12
CA ILE A 47 14.67 -16.37 1.10
C ILE A 47 15.33 -15.93 2.41
N LEU A 48 15.08 -14.70 2.87
CA LEU A 48 15.61 -14.16 4.12
C LEU A 48 15.14 -14.98 5.33
N GLU A 49 13.84 -15.32 5.41
CA GLU A 49 13.27 -16.18 6.44
C GLU A 49 13.94 -17.56 6.45
N ARG A 50 14.15 -18.15 5.27
CA ARG A 50 14.83 -19.45 5.14
C ARG A 50 16.29 -19.40 5.57
N ILE A 51 17.01 -18.35 5.17
CA ILE A 51 18.41 -18.14 5.59
C ILE A 51 18.46 -17.96 7.12
N PHE A 52 17.58 -17.14 7.68
CA PHE A 52 17.50 -16.88 9.12
C PHE A 52 17.14 -18.13 9.93
N LYS A 53 16.28 -19.03 9.39
CA LYS A 53 15.98 -20.33 10.01
C LYS A 53 17.11 -21.35 9.91
N SER A 54 17.98 -21.21 8.92
CA SER A 54 19.07 -22.16 8.70
C SER A 54 20.14 -22.01 9.79
N GLN A 55 21.06 -22.98 9.89
CA GLN A 55 22.24 -22.85 10.76
C GLN A 55 23.30 -21.89 10.19
N SER A 56 22.98 -21.15 9.13
CA SER A 56 23.87 -20.18 8.52
C SER A 56 23.88 -18.89 9.32
N GLU A 57 25.05 -18.40 9.67
CA GLU A 57 25.21 -17.09 10.30
C GLU A 57 25.14 -15.92 9.29
N LEU A 58 24.80 -16.16 8.02
CA LEU A 58 24.72 -15.09 7.02
C LEU A 58 23.74 -13.98 7.41
N VAL A 59 22.68 -14.33 8.17
CA VAL A 59 21.71 -13.40 8.75
C VAL A 59 21.37 -13.89 10.15
N ASN A 60 21.79 -13.15 11.18
CA ASN A 60 21.50 -13.45 12.58
C ASN A 60 20.62 -12.38 13.26
N THR A 61 20.23 -11.33 12.53
CA THR A 61 19.36 -10.27 13.03
C THR A 61 18.39 -9.80 11.94
N LEU A 62 17.11 -9.69 12.28
CA LEU A 62 16.10 -9.13 11.40
C LEU A 62 15.58 -7.80 11.97
N VAL A 63 15.68 -6.73 11.17
CA VAL A 63 15.14 -5.41 11.49
C VAL A 63 13.78 -5.28 10.83
N CYS A 64 12.72 -5.28 11.64
CA CYS A 64 11.38 -5.57 11.14
C CYS A 64 10.36 -4.49 11.46
N THR A 65 9.39 -4.33 10.58
CA THR A 65 8.14 -3.62 10.87
C THR A 65 7.11 -4.62 11.43
N PRO A 66 5.83 -4.26 11.63
CA PRO A 66 4.79 -5.20 12.09
C PRO A 66 4.61 -6.46 11.22
N THR A 67 5.34 -6.62 10.12
CA THR A 67 5.31 -7.81 9.26
C THR A 67 5.61 -9.11 10.01
N LEU A 68 6.40 -9.09 11.08
CA LEU A 68 6.68 -10.28 11.90
C LEU A 68 5.77 -10.40 13.13
N GLU A 69 4.82 -9.48 13.33
CA GLU A 69 3.79 -9.64 14.36
C GLU A 69 2.82 -10.76 13.98
N MET A 70 2.49 -10.88 12.69
CA MET A 70 1.50 -11.82 12.17
C MET A 70 2.12 -13.10 11.64
N GLY A 71 1.71 -14.26 12.16
CA GLY A 71 1.71 -15.60 11.52
C GLY A 71 2.99 -16.23 10.96
N VAL A 72 4.05 -15.47 10.66
CA VAL A 72 5.28 -16.01 10.06
C VAL A 72 5.98 -16.87 11.10
N ASP A 73 6.18 -18.14 10.77
CA ASP A 73 7.07 -18.99 11.55
C ASP A 73 8.50 -18.61 11.14
N ILE A 74 9.28 -18.06 12.05
CA ILE A 74 10.73 -17.82 11.91
C ILE A 74 11.52 -18.66 12.92
N GLY A 75 10.87 -19.65 13.52
CA GLY A 75 11.34 -20.29 14.74
C GLY A 75 11.22 -19.39 15.97
N ALA A 76 11.79 -19.86 17.08
CA ALA A 76 11.82 -19.12 18.33
C ALA A 76 13.15 -18.39 18.49
N LEU A 77 13.04 -17.07 18.69
CA LEU A 77 14.15 -16.13 18.84
C LEU A 77 14.75 -16.22 20.24
N ASP A 78 16.05 -15.94 20.34
CA ASP A 78 16.75 -15.82 21.63
C ASP A 78 16.54 -14.44 22.26
N SER A 79 16.35 -13.41 21.42
CA SER A 79 16.05 -12.06 21.90
C SER A 79 15.14 -11.29 20.95
N VAL A 80 14.40 -10.33 21.52
CA VAL A 80 13.63 -9.34 20.77
C VAL A 80 13.95 -7.96 21.34
N LEU A 81 14.40 -7.06 20.46
CA LEU A 81 14.63 -5.64 20.76
C LEU A 81 13.53 -4.80 20.11
N MET A 82 12.77 -4.08 20.93
CA MET A 82 11.78 -3.11 20.47
C MET A 82 12.36 -1.71 20.59
N ARG A 83 12.57 -1.02 19.46
CA ARG A 83 13.09 0.37 19.40
C ARG A 83 12.18 1.41 20.05
N ASN A 84 10.90 1.09 20.21
CA ASN A 84 9.90 1.94 20.84
C ASN A 84 8.88 1.08 21.58
N VAL A 85 8.21 1.69 22.55
CA VAL A 85 7.07 1.03 23.21
C VAL A 85 5.99 0.74 22.15
N PRO A 86 5.50 -0.52 22.02
CA PRO A 86 4.42 -0.83 21.09
C PRO A 86 3.15 0.00 21.37
N PRO A 87 2.34 0.30 20.33
CA PRO A 87 1.19 1.17 20.50
C PRO A 87 0.10 0.55 21.36
N LEU A 88 -0.11 -0.77 21.28
CA LEU A 88 -1.09 -1.51 22.08
C LEU A 88 -0.46 -2.73 22.78
N PRO A 89 -1.03 -3.17 23.91
CA PRO A 89 -0.65 -4.40 24.61
C PRO A 89 -0.61 -5.64 23.70
N ALA A 90 -1.57 -5.75 22.78
CA ALA A 90 -1.64 -6.86 21.83
C ALA A 90 -0.38 -6.95 20.95
N ASN A 91 0.11 -5.80 20.44
CA ASN A 91 1.33 -5.76 19.63
C ASN A 91 2.55 -6.20 20.46
N TYR A 92 2.64 -5.75 21.71
CA TYR A 92 3.72 -6.15 22.62
C TYR A 92 3.76 -7.67 22.80
N TRP A 93 2.64 -8.27 23.17
CA TRP A 93 2.56 -9.72 23.39
C TRP A 93 2.79 -10.54 22.13
N GLN A 94 2.34 -10.07 20.97
CA GLN A 94 2.63 -10.74 19.68
C GLN A 94 4.12 -10.68 19.31
N ARG A 95 4.80 -9.55 19.57
CA ARG A 95 6.24 -9.40 19.29
C ARG A 95 7.09 -10.23 20.25
N VAL A 96 6.85 -10.11 21.55
CA VAL A 96 7.60 -10.85 22.59
C VAL A 96 7.33 -12.35 22.51
N GLY A 97 6.12 -12.77 22.12
CA GLY A 97 5.78 -14.17 21.92
C GLY A 97 6.56 -14.88 20.81
N ARG A 98 7.35 -14.14 20.00
CA ARG A 98 8.30 -14.72 19.03
C ARG A 98 9.60 -15.17 19.67
N ALA A 99 9.91 -14.65 20.85
CA ALA A 99 11.08 -15.04 21.61
C ALA A 99 10.75 -16.16 22.60
N GLY A 100 11.68 -17.09 22.77
CA GLY A 100 11.60 -18.15 23.77
C GLY A 100 11.38 -19.53 23.17
N ARG A 101 12.31 -20.45 23.48
CA ARG A 101 12.20 -21.88 23.16
C ARG A 101 11.74 -22.64 24.39
N ARG A 102 11.15 -23.85 24.21
CA ARG A 102 10.71 -24.72 25.32
C ARG A 102 11.76 -24.94 26.43
N HIS A 103 13.05 -24.80 26.11
CA HIS A 103 14.17 -25.06 27.03
C HIS A 103 15.20 -23.93 27.11
N ARG A 104 14.91 -22.73 26.60
CA ARG A 104 15.85 -21.59 26.63
C ARG A 104 15.12 -20.31 26.99
N MET A 105 15.70 -19.56 27.93
CA MET A 105 15.21 -18.23 28.28
C MET A 105 15.42 -17.25 27.12
N ALA A 106 14.48 -16.36 26.91
CA ALA A 106 14.60 -15.28 25.94
C ALA A 106 14.68 -13.93 26.65
N VAL A 107 15.46 -13.02 26.06
CA VAL A 107 15.64 -11.66 26.57
C VAL A 107 14.84 -10.69 25.69
N ASN A 108 13.91 -9.96 26.30
CA ASN A 108 13.06 -8.99 25.60
C ASN A 108 13.37 -7.59 26.12
N VAL A 109 13.85 -6.72 25.25
CA VAL A 109 14.23 -5.35 25.61
C VAL A 109 13.31 -4.37 24.88
N THR A 110 12.68 -3.46 25.64
CA THR A 110 11.89 -2.36 25.06
C THR A 110 12.59 -1.04 25.38
N TYR A 111 13.05 -0.35 24.34
CA TYR A 111 13.61 0.98 24.45
C TYR A 111 12.49 2.02 24.44
N ALA A 112 12.34 2.78 25.53
CA ALA A 112 11.36 3.85 25.63
C ALA A 112 11.96 5.18 25.18
N ARG A 113 11.42 5.76 24.11
CA ARG A 113 11.87 7.04 23.56
C ARG A 113 11.37 8.22 24.41
N PRO A 114 11.92 9.43 24.26
CA PRO A 114 11.40 10.64 24.91
C PRO A 114 10.08 11.16 24.29
N ALA A 115 9.19 10.25 23.85
CA ALA A 115 7.86 10.56 23.35
C ALA A 115 6.80 10.44 24.46
N SER A 116 5.69 11.17 24.34
CA SER A 116 4.64 11.18 25.38
C SER A 116 4.06 9.78 25.66
N HIS A 117 3.88 8.97 24.60
CA HIS A 117 3.41 7.59 24.71
C HIS A 117 4.39 6.72 25.51
N ASP A 118 5.64 6.64 25.04
CA ASP A 118 6.70 5.83 25.63
C ASP A 118 6.98 6.23 27.09
N ARG A 119 6.99 7.53 27.43
CA ARG A 119 7.21 8.00 28.81
C ARG A 119 6.14 7.49 29.79
N ALA A 120 4.88 7.45 29.37
CA ALA A 120 3.80 6.99 30.21
C ALA A 120 3.97 5.51 30.60
N TYR A 121 4.41 4.69 29.64
CA TYR A 121 4.67 3.26 29.86
C TYR A 121 6.04 2.98 30.49
N PHE A 122 7.01 3.88 30.36
CA PHE A 122 8.26 3.80 31.11
C PHE A 122 8.04 4.04 32.60
N ALA A 123 7.19 5.02 32.94
CA ALA A 123 6.84 5.34 34.33
C ALA A 123 5.98 4.23 34.99
N ASP A 124 5.10 3.58 34.22
CA ASP A 124 4.28 2.45 34.68
C ASP A 124 4.26 1.32 33.63
N PRO A 125 5.26 0.42 33.65
CA PRO A 125 5.34 -0.68 32.68
C PRO A 125 4.21 -1.70 32.79
N LEU A 126 3.64 -1.87 34.00
CA LEU A 126 2.57 -2.85 34.23
C LEU A 126 1.30 -2.49 33.46
N LYS A 127 1.05 -1.20 33.22
CA LYS A 127 -0.04 -0.73 32.37
C LYS A 127 -0.01 -1.32 30.96
N LEU A 128 1.18 -1.54 30.38
CA LEU A 128 1.31 -2.19 29.07
C LEU A 128 1.12 -3.70 29.18
N LEU A 129 1.80 -4.33 30.15
CA LEU A 129 1.85 -5.78 30.30
C LEU A 129 0.49 -6.37 30.70
N GLN A 130 -0.26 -5.67 31.55
CA GLN A 130 -1.59 -6.05 32.05
C GLN A 130 -2.72 -5.44 31.22
N GLY A 131 -2.39 -4.73 30.14
CA GLY A 131 -3.39 -4.05 29.31
C GLY A 131 -4.37 -5.04 28.67
N VAL A 132 -5.66 -4.71 28.72
CA VAL A 132 -6.74 -5.55 28.18
C VAL A 132 -6.64 -5.60 26.66
N ILE A 133 -6.54 -6.81 26.11
CA ILE A 133 -6.59 -7.04 24.67
C ILE A 133 -8.05 -7.14 24.27
N HIS A 134 -8.55 -6.11 23.58
CA HIS A 134 -9.90 -6.12 23.03
C HIS A 134 -9.95 -6.88 21.71
N PRO A 135 -11.03 -7.63 21.42
CA PRO A 135 -11.23 -8.22 20.10
C PRO A 135 -11.32 -7.11 19.03
N PRO A 136 -10.85 -7.37 17.80
CA PRO A 136 -10.94 -6.40 16.71
C PRO A 136 -12.41 -6.05 16.45
N ARG A 137 -12.69 -4.75 16.30
CA ARG A 137 -14.02 -4.27 15.91
C ARG A 137 -14.03 -4.04 14.42
N LEU A 138 -15.01 -4.61 13.73
CA LEU A 138 -15.25 -4.36 12.32
C LEU A 138 -16.26 -3.22 12.18
N ASN A 139 -15.99 -2.27 11.29
CA ASN A 139 -16.94 -1.22 10.96
C ASN A 139 -17.85 -1.67 9.81
N LEU A 140 -18.97 -2.31 10.16
CA LEU A 140 -19.99 -2.75 9.20
C LEU A 140 -20.95 -1.62 8.79
N ARG A 141 -20.60 -0.36 9.07
CA ARG A 141 -21.33 0.84 8.64
C ARG A 141 -20.60 1.60 7.55
N ASN A 142 -19.45 1.10 7.09
CA ASN A 142 -18.66 1.73 6.04
C ASN A 142 -19.37 1.56 4.69
N GLU A 143 -20.03 2.63 4.23
CA GLU A 143 -20.80 2.68 2.98
C GLU A 143 -19.95 2.30 1.77
N VAL A 144 -18.70 2.77 1.70
CA VAL A 144 -17.78 2.46 0.59
C VAL A 144 -17.49 0.96 0.50
N MET A 145 -17.32 0.28 1.65
CA MET A 145 -17.10 -1.17 1.66
C MET A 145 -18.37 -1.94 1.31
N ILE A 146 -19.52 -1.48 1.80
CA ILE A 146 -20.81 -2.09 1.48
C ILE A 146 -21.05 -2.04 -0.03
N GLU A 147 -20.85 -0.87 -0.65
CA GLU A 147 -20.99 -0.66 -2.09
C GLU A 147 -20.09 -1.60 -2.91
N LYS A 148 -18.79 -1.65 -2.60
CA LYS A 148 -17.85 -2.59 -3.24
C LYS A 148 -18.31 -4.05 -3.14
N HIS A 149 -18.78 -4.46 -1.96
CA HIS A 149 -19.30 -5.81 -1.76
C HIS A 149 -20.62 -6.05 -2.49
N VAL A 150 -21.49 -5.04 -2.63
CA VAL A 150 -22.69 -5.11 -3.47
C VAL A 150 -22.29 -5.35 -4.92
N HIS A 151 -21.31 -4.62 -5.47
CA HIS A 151 -20.82 -4.85 -6.83
C HIS A 151 -20.32 -6.28 -7.03
N ALA A 152 -19.52 -6.80 -6.09
CA ALA A 152 -19.01 -8.17 -6.15
C ALA A 152 -20.14 -9.21 -6.11
N THR A 153 -21.16 -8.99 -5.27
CA THR A 153 -22.35 -9.86 -5.21
C THR A 153 -23.16 -9.79 -6.51
N VAL A 154 -23.40 -8.60 -7.07
CA VAL A 154 -24.09 -8.44 -8.36
C VAL A 154 -23.36 -9.19 -9.47
N LEU A 155 -22.03 -9.05 -9.56
CA LEU A 155 -21.22 -9.79 -10.55
C LEU A 155 -21.35 -11.30 -10.37
N THR A 156 -21.30 -11.78 -9.13
CA THR A 156 -21.46 -13.20 -8.81
C THR A 156 -22.82 -13.70 -9.28
N LEU A 157 -23.88 -12.93 -9.02
CA LEU A 157 -25.25 -13.26 -9.46
C LEU A 157 -25.36 -13.26 -10.99
N LEU A 158 -24.78 -12.29 -11.69
CA LEU A 158 -24.78 -12.25 -13.15
C LEU A 158 -24.06 -13.47 -13.75
N HIS A 159 -22.92 -13.88 -13.19
CA HIS A 159 -22.23 -15.10 -13.61
C HIS A 159 -23.06 -16.37 -13.35
N GLN A 160 -23.78 -16.43 -12.23
CA GLN A 160 -24.69 -17.54 -11.93
C GLN A 160 -25.85 -17.58 -12.94
N LEU A 161 -26.46 -16.44 -13.25
CA LEU A 161 -27.55 -16.33 -14.22
C LEU A 161 -27.11 -16.70 -15.63
N ALA A 162 -25.91 -16.30 -16.05
CA ALA A 162 -25.36 -16.69 -17.35
C ALA A 162 -25.18 -18.22 -17.49
N ARG A 163 -24.91 -18.92 -16.38
CA ARG A 163 -24.70 -20.37 -16.35
C ARG A 163 -25.97 -21.19 -16.10
N ASN A 164 -27.01 -20.61 -15.49
CA ASN A 164 -28.18 -21.37 -15.04
C ASN A 164 -29.19 -21.63 -16.17
N GLU A 165 -29.16 -22.84 -16.72
CA GLU A 165 -29.99 -23.25 -17.87
C GLU A 165 -31.47 -23.42 -17.54
N ARG A 166 -31.82 -23.57 -16.26
CA ARG A 166 -33.19 -23.93 -15.84
C ARG A 166 -34.12 -22.72 -15.71
N GLU A 167 -33.56 -21.52 -15.58
CA GLU A 167 -34.32 -20.33 -15.17
C GLU A 167 -34.38 -19.24 -16.24
N LEU A 168 -33.44 -19.23 -17.19
CA LEU A 168 -33.36 -18.22 -18.23
C LEU A 168 -33.31 -18.86 -19.63
N SER A 169 -33.92 -18.19 -20.60
CA SER A 169 -33.82 -18.59 -22.01
C SER A 169 -32.37 -18.52 -22.49
N ASN A 170 -32.02 -19.34 -23.49
CA ASN A 170 -30.67 -19.33 -24.08
C ASN A 170 -30.27 -17.94 -24.59
N HIS A 171 -31.23 -17.16 -25.08
CA HIS A 171 -30.98 -15.79 -25.54
C HIS A 171 -30.62 -14.85 -24.39
N ALA A 172 -31.39 -14.88 -23.29
CA ALA A 172 -31.11 -14.07 -22.10
C ALA A 172 -29.75 -14.44 -21.47
N ARG A 173 -29.43 -15.73 -21.38
CA ARG A 173 -28.12 -16.19 -20.87
C ARG A 173 -26.96 -15.68 -21.71
N ARG A 174 -27.08 -15.76 -23.05
CA ARG A 174 -26.07 -15.23 -23.96
C ARG A 174 -25.91 -13.73 -23.83
N ALA A 175 -27.00 -12.97 -23.73
CA ALA A 175 -26.94 -11.52 -23.53
C ALA A 175 -26.20 -11.12 -22.24
N ILE A 176 -26.42 -11.85 -21.13
CA ILE A 176 -25.68 -11.64 -19.89
C ILE A 176 -24.20 -12.00 -20.07
N GLY A 177 -23.90 -13.13 -20.72
CA GLY A 177 -22.53 -13.55 -21.01
C GLY A 177 -21.77 -12.53 -21.85
N GLU A 178 -22.37 -12.07 -22.95
CA GLU A 178 -21.82 -11.02 -23.82
C GLU A 178 -21.59 -9.71 -23.04
N THR A 179 -22.52 -9.33 -22.15
CA THR A 179 -22.35 -8.15 -21.30
C THR A 179 -21.17 -8.30 -20.34
N LEU A 180 -20.99 -9.48 -19.73
CA LEU A 180 -19.87 -9.75 -18.84
C LEU A 180 -18.53 -9.75 -19.59
N ASP A 181 -18.47 -10.38 -20.76
CA ASP A 181 -17.26 -10.39 -21.59
C ASP A 181 -16.91 -8.98 -22.10
N ASP A 182 -17.91 -8.17 -22.46
CA ASP A 182 -17.74 -6.80 -22.94
C ASP A 182 -17.34 -5.81 -21.83
N CYS A 183 -17.96 -5.92 -20.66
CA CYS A 183 -17.80 -4.98 -19.55
C CYS A 183 -16.72 -5.40 -18.56
N PHE A 184 -16.33 -6.68 -18.52
CA PHE A 184 -15.30 -7.24 -17.63
C PHE A 184 -14.36 -8.19 -18.41
N PRO A 185 -13.59 -7.67 -19.38
CA PRO A 185 -12.60 -8.47 -20.10
C PRO A 185 -11.57 -9.06 -19.14
N SER A 186 -10.87 -10.13 -19.52
CA SER A 186 -9.85 -10.75 -18.65
C SER A 186 -8.67 -9.83 -18.31
N GLN A 187 -8.34 -8.90 -19.22
CA GLN A 187 -7.25 -7.94 -19.06
C GLN A 187 -7.72 -6.51 -19.33
N VAL A 188 -7.17 -5.57 -18.56
CA VAL A 188 -7.51 -4.14 -18.63
C VAL A 188 -7.27 -3.54 -20.01
N LYS A 189 -6.33 -4.09 -20.77
CA LYS A 189 -6.09 -3.69 -22.16
C LYS A 189 -7.36 -3.75 -23.02
N GLY A 190 -8.33 -4.60 -22.69
CA GLY A 190 -9.63 -4.68 -23.38
C GLY A 190 -10.45 -3.39 -23.28
N TYR A 191 -10.23 -2.56 -22.26
CA TYR A 191 -10.87 -1.24 -22.14
C TYR A 191 -10.14 -0.14 -22.92
N LEU A 192 -8.86 -0.33 -23.21
CA LEU A 192 -7.93 0.74 -23.56
C LEU A 192 -7.42 0.64 -25.00
N PHE A 193 -7.35 -0.57 -25.54
CA PHE A 193 -6.79 -0.86 -26.86
C PHE A 193 -7.83 -1.55 -27.76
N ASN A 194 -7.73 -1.29 -29.05
CA ASN A 194 -8.45 -1.98 -30.10
C ASN A 194 -7.80 -3.35 -30.39
N ALA A 195 -8.49 -4.20 -31.16
CA ALA A 195 -8.01 -5.55 -31.51
C ALA A 195 -6.69 -5.55 -32.32
N ASP A 196 -6.38 -4.45 -33.00
CA ASP A 196 -5.13 -4.21 -33.73
C ASP A 196 -3.99 -3.69 -32.83
N GLY A 197 -4.26 -3.48 -31.54
CA GLY A 197 -3.31 -2.94 -30.56
C GLY A 197 -3.21 -1.41 -30.56
N ALA A 198 -3.99 -0.71 -31.39
CA ALA A 198 -4.08 0.74 -31.36
C ALA A 198 -4.83 1.24 -30.11
N LEU A 199 -4.54 2.46 -29.66
CA LEU A 199 -5.25 3.07 -28.55
C LEU A 199 -6.69 3.40 -28.95
N ARG A 200 -7.62 3.25 -28.02
CA ARG A 200 -8.99 3.71 -28.21
C ARG A 200 -9.07 5.23 -28.07
N THR A 201 -9.70 5.86 -29.04
CA THR A 201 -10.00 7.31 -29.03
C THR A 201 -11.10 7.69 -28.04
N GLU A 202 -11.92 6.72 -27.64
CA GLU A 202 -13.01 6.90 -26.68
C GLU A 202 -12.97 5.79 -25.62
N PRO A 203 -13.37 6.08 -24.37
CA PRO A 203 -13.47 5.07 -23.32
C PRO A 203 -14.44 3.96 -23.75
N ARG A 204 -14.23 2.75 -23.22
CA ARG A 204 -15.12 1.61 -23.49
C ARG A 204 -16.52 1.93 -22.94
N ASP A 205 -17.53 1.79 -23.80
CA ASP A 205 -18.93 1.89 -23.38
C ASP A 205 -19.33 0.64 -22.58
N VAL A 206 -19.82 0.86 -21.36
CA VAL A 206 -20.33 -0.15 -20.44
C VAL A 206 -21.82 0.02 -20.12
N SER A 207 -22.54 0.83 -20.91
CA SER A 207 -23.99 1.05 -20.78
C SER A 207 -24.83 -0.25 -20.84
N ARG A 208 -24.29 -1.29 -21.50
CA ARG A 208 -24.86 -2.64 -21.54
C ARG A 208 -25.00 -3.25 -20.13
N LEU A 209 -24.09 -2.94 -19.22
CA LEU A 209 -24.17 -3.40 -17.83
C LEU A 209 -25.39 -2.80 -17.13
N THR A 210 -25.61 -1.49 -17.25
CA THR A 210 -26.78 -0.81 -16.67
C THR A 210 -28.08 -1.41 -17.20
N THR A 211 -28.17 -1.64 -18.51
CA THR A 211 -29.35 -2.25 -19.13
C THR A 211 -29.60 -3.67 -18.63
N THR A 212 -28.53 -4.48 -18.48
CA THR A 212 -28.62 -5.86 -17.99
C THR A 212 -29.02 -5.92 -16.53
N ILE A 213 -28.45 -5.04 -15.69
CA ILE A 213 -28.84 -4.91 -14.28
C ILE A 213 -30.31 -4.50 -14.17
N ALA A 214 -30.74 -3.50 -14.93
CA ALA A 214 -32.14 -3.05 -14.93
C ALA A 214 -33.11 -4.17 -15.35
N THR A 215 -32.76 -4.95 -16.38
CA THR A 215 -33.58 -6.08 -16.87
C THR A 215 -33.77 -7.16 -15.81
N HIS A 216 -32.75 -7.41 -14.99
CA HIS A 216 -32.77 -8.45 -13.95
C HIS A 216 -32.91 -7.89 -12.52
N ALA A 217 -33.25 -6.60 -12.39
CA ALA A 217 -33.25 -5.88 -11.12
C ALA A 217 -34.11 -6.54 -10.03
N PRO A 218 -35.35 -7.02 -10.27
CA PRO A 218 -36.15 -7.63 -9.21
C PRO A 218 -35.47 -8.82 -8.54
N ARG A 219 -34.72 -9.61 -9.32
CA ARG A 219 -33.99 -10.76 -8.79
C ARG A 219 -32.70 -10.33 -8.11
N ILE A 220 -31.90 -9.48 -8.76
CA ILE A 220 -30.62 -9.02 -8.20
C ILE A 220 -30.86 -8.36 -6.84
N ARG A 221 -31.84 -7.46 -6.74
CA ARG A 221 -32.23 -6.78 -5.50
C ARG A 221 -32.57 -7.77 -4.39
N ARG A 222 -33.46 -8.72 -4.66
CA ARG A 222 -33.87 -9.74 -3.68
C ARG A 222 -32.70 -10.58 -3.16
N GLU A 223 -31.81 -11.04 -4.04
CA GLU A 223 -30.68 -11.88 -3.64
C GLU A 223 -29.61 -11.06 -2.88
N VAL A 224 -29.37 -9.81 -3.28
CA VAL A 224 -28.46 -8.90 -2.56
C VAL A 224 -29.01 -8.60 -1.16
N GLU A 225 -30.28 -8.21 -1.05
CA GLU A 225 -30.95 -8.01 0.25
C GLU A 225 -30.83 -9.26 1.14
N ALA A 226 -31.14 -10.44 0.60
CA ALA A 226 -31.06 -11.69 1.34
C ALA A 226 -29.63 -11.98 1.83
N THR A 227 -28.63 -11.73 0.99
CA THR A 227 -27.21 -11.96 1.31
C THR A 227 -26.76 -11.06 2.46
N PHE A 228 -27.06 -9.77 2.39
CA PHE A 228 -26.63 -8.82 3.41
C PHE A 228 -27.45 -9.00 4.70
N HIS A 229 -28.77 -9.20 4.64
CA HIS A 229 -29.60 -9.37 5.84
C HIS A 229 -29.40 -10.70 6.57
N ALA A 230 -28.90 -11.76 5.92
CA ALA A 230 -28.72 -13.06 6.57
C ALA A 230 -27.71 -13.04 7.74
N GLN A 231 -26.68 -12.20 7.67
CA GLN A 231 -25.57 -12.19 8.63
C GLN A 231 -25.23 -10.78 9.16
N TRP A 232 -25.96 -9.74 8.76
CA TRP A 232 -25.69 -8.39 9.29
C TRP A 232 -26.12 -8.26 10.75
N PRO A 233 -25.29 -7.66 11.62
CA PRO A 233 -25.70 -7.37 12.98
C PRO A 233 -26.87 -6.40 13.03
N ALA A 234 -27.82 -6.65 13.94
CA ALA A 234 -28.98 -5.78 14.14
C ALA A 234 -28.60 -4.33 14.49
N ALA A 235 -27.46 -4.14 15.16
CA ALA A 235 -26.94 -2.81 15.50
C ALA A 235 -26.57 -1.96 14.28
N ASP A 236 -26.18 -2.60 13.17
CA ASP A 236 -25.70 -1.94 11.95
C ASP A 236 -26.69 -2.06 10.78
N ALA A 237 -27.91 -2.54 11.03
CA ALA A 237 -28.93 -2.80 10.00
C ALA A 237 -29.31 -1.56 9.19
N LEU A 238 -29.13 -0.35 9.74
CA LEU A 238 -29.38 0.91 9.03
C LEU A 238 -28.48 1.09 7.80
N ALA A 239 -27.27 0.52 7.81
CA ALA A 239 -26.32 0.66 6.71
C ALA A 239 -26.67 -0.20 5.49
N VAL A 240 -27.48 -1.25 5.68
CA VAL A 240 -27.87 -2.22 4.64
C VAL A 240 -29.36 -2.19 4.34
N ARG A 241 -30.00 -1.03 4.52
CA ARG A 241 -31.41 -0.91 4.17
C ARG A 241 -31.61 -1.09 2.65
N PRO A 242 -32.76 -1.64 2.22
CA PRO A 242 -33.11 -1.80 0.81
C PRO A 242 -32.85 -0.57 -0.04
N GLU A 243 -33.16 0.63 0.47
CA GLU A 243 -33.01 1.87 -0.30
C GLU A 243 -31.54 2.15 -0.68
N TYR A 244 -30.61 1.89 0.25
CA TYR A 244 -29.17 2.06 -0.01
C TYR A 244 -28.64 0.97 -0.94
N LEU A 245 -28.99 -0.29 -0.66
CA LEU A 245 -28.55 -1.43 -1.48
C LEU A 245 -29.03 -1.29 -2.93
N HIS A 246 -30.28 -0.84 -3.14
CA HIS A 246 -30.82 -0.56 -4.47
C HIS A 246 -30.10 0.60 -5.15
N GLY A 247 -29.77 1.66 -4.41
CA GLY A 247 -28.96 2.76 -4.92
C GLY A 247 -27.61 2.28 -5.46
N TYR A 248 -26.90 1.43 -4.71
CA TYR A 248 -25.62 0.86 -5.15
C TYR A 248 -25.77 -0.04 -6.40
N ILE A 249 -26.81 -0.89 -6.45
CA ILE A 249 -27.09 -1.74 -7.62
C ILE A 249 -27.38 -0.90 -8.86
N ASP A 250 -28.23 0.12 -8.74
CA ASP A 250 -28.68 0.95 -9.86
C ASP A 250 -27.54 1.85 -10.40
N ASN A 251 -26.65 2.32 -9.52
CA ASN A 251 -25.52 3.17 -9.88
C ASN A 251 -24.26 2.40 -10.35
N MET A 252 -24.19 1.08 -10.14
CA MET A 252 -23.02 0.25 -10.43
C MET A 252 -22.47 0.46 -11.86
N GLY A 253 -23.35 0.52 -12.87
CA GLY A 253 -22.93 0.73 -14.26
C GLY A 253 -22.33 2.10 -14.53
N ALA A 254 -22.86 3.15 -13.89
CA ALA A 254 -22.33 4.51 -14.00
C ALA A 254 -20.96 4.63 -13.32
N GLN A 255 -20.79 4.00 -12.15
CA GLN A 255 -19.51 3.99 -11.43
C GLN A 255 -18.44 3.22 -12.20
N LEU A 256 -18.79 2.08 -12.81
CA LEU A 256 -17.85 1.36 -13.67
C LEU A 256 -17.38 2.25 -14.84
N ALA A 257 -18.30 3.00 -15.46
CA ALA A 257 -17.96 3.92 -16.54
C ALA A 257 -17.00 5.03 -16.06
N GLU A 258 -17.23 5.59 -14.86
CA GLU A 258 -16.35 6.61 -14.28
C GLU A 258 -14.93 6.06 -14.02
N VAL A 259 -14.83 4.85 -13.46
CA VAL A 259 -13.54 4.18 -13.22
C VAL A 259 -12.80 3.93 -14.54
N ILE A 260 -13.48 3.40 -15.55
CA ILE A 260 -12.89 3.18 -16.88
C ILE A 260 -12.45 4.51 -17.50
N GLN A 261 -13.26 5.56 -17.39
CA GLN A 261 -12.91 6.89 -17.89
C GLN A 261 -11.68 7.46 -17.19
N ARG A 262 -11.53 7.23 -15.88
CA ARG A 262 -10.36 7.63 -15.11
C ARG A 262 -9.09 6.91 -15.58
N ILE A 263 -9.14 5.59 -15.74
CA ILE A 263 -8.01 4.79 -16.26
C ILE A 263 -7.66 5.26 -17.68
N TRP A 264 -8.66 5.48 -18.54
CA TRP A 264 -8.47 5.97 -19.90
C TRP A 264 -7.81 7.36 -19.93
N ARG A 265 -8.26 8.31 -19.10
CA ARG A 265 -7.64 9.65 -18.97
C ARG A 265 -6.16 9.56 -18.55
N ARG A 266 -5.82 8.67 -17.61
CA ARG A 266 -4.41 8.46 -17.20
C ARG A 266 -3.56 7.93 -18.35
N LEU A 267 -4.10 7.03 -19.17
CA LEU A 267 -3.40 6.53 -20.36
C LEU A 267 -3.19 7.63 -21.41
N GLN A 268 -4.21 8.45 -21.68
CA GLN A 268 -4.11 9.58 -22.61
C GLN A 268 -3.03 10.57 -22.16
N TRP A 269 -3.05 10.96 -20.89
CA TRP A 269 -2.02 11.83 -20.32
C TRP A 269 -0.61 11.27 -20.53
N ALA A 270 -0.41 9.96 -20.33
CA ALA A 270 0.90 9.34 -20.51
C ALA A 270 1.36 9.36 -21.97
N GLN A 271 0.43 9.19 -22.92
CA GLN A 271 0.72 9.30 -24.34
C GLN A 271 1.07 10.74 -24.73
N ASP A 272 0.28 11.71 -24.29
CA ASP A 272 0.53 13.13 -24.55
C ASP A 272 1.90 13.57 -24.02
N GLN A 273 2.30 13.08 -22.83
CA GLN A 273 3.64 13.34 -22.32
C GLN A 273 4.74 12.70 -23.16
N LEU A 274 4.55 11.47 -23.65
CA LEU A 274 5.53 10.83 -24.54
C LEU A 274 5.66 11.56 -25.87
N GLU A 275 4.56 12.02 -26.46
CA GLU A 275 4.58 12.82 -27.69
C GLU A 275 5.30 14.16 -27.48
N ARG A 276 4.99 14.85 -26.37
CA ARG A 276 5.68 16.08 -25.97
C ARG A 276 7.18 15.86 -25.79
N LEU A 277 7.58 14.80 -25.08
CA LEU A 277 8.99 14.47 -24.85
C LEU A 277 9.70 14.09 -26.14
N ALA A 278 9.03 13.36 -27.04
CA ALA A 278 9.56 13.06 -28.36
C ALA A 278 9.79 14.33 -29.19
N ALA A 279 8.89 15.33 -29.10
CA ALA A 279 9.08 16.63 -29.74
C ALA A 279 10.28 17.39 -29.16
N ILE A 280 10.40 17.45 -27.83
CA ILE A 280 11.55 18.08 -27.16
C ILE A 280 12.87 17.42 -27.58
N ARG A 281 12.91 16.07 -27.61
CA ARG A 281 14.09 15.32 -28.04
C ARG A 281 14.48 15.61 -29.48
N ARG A 282 13.51 15.77 -30.39
CA ARG A 282 13.77 16.17 -31.79
C ARG A 282 14.39 17.56 -31.88
N THR A 283 14.01 18.49 -31.00
CA THR A 283 14.53 19.86 -31.00
C THR A 283 15.89 19.99 -30.28
N LYS A 284 16.04 19.39 -29.09
CA LYS A 284 17.24 19.50 -28.25
C LYS A 284 18.30 18.41 -28.52
N GLY A 285 17.95 17.33 -29.23
CA GLY A 285 18.79 16.16 -29.49
C GLY A 285 18.88 15.17 -28.32
N VAL A 286 18.90 15.67 -27.08
CA VAL A 286 18.90 14.87 -25.84
C VAL A 286 17.80 15.36 -24.89
N LEU A 287 17.36 14.47 -24.00
CA LEU A 287 16.44 14.80 -22.91
C LEU A 287 17.25 15.07 -21.65
N ASP A 288 16.76 16.00 -20.84
CA ASP A 288 17.29 16.23 -19.49
C ASP A 288 16.98 15.00 -18.59
N PRO A 289 17.73 14.76 -17.49
CA PRO A 289 17.50 13.57 -16.64
C PRO A 289 16.07 13.43 -16.13
N ASP A 290 15.41 14.54 -15.79
CA ASP A 290 14.02 14.57 -15.33
C ASP A 290 13.04 14.25 -16.46
N GLU A 291 13.32 14.74 -17.68
CA GLU A 291 12.53 14.46 -18.89
C GLU A 291 12.65 12.97 -19.28
N GLU A 292 13.84 12.39 -19.13
CA GLU A 292 14.08 10.97 -19.37
C GLU A 292 13.42 10.08 -18.31
N ALA A 293 13.45 10.48 -17.04
CA ALA A 293 12.72 9.79 -15.97
C ALA A 293 11.20 9.81 -16.24
N LEU A 294 10.64 10.95 -16.64
CA LEU A 294 9.22 11.06 -17.01
C LEU A 294 8.87 10.17 -18.21
N ARG A 295 9.72 10.13 -19.25
CA ARG A 295 9.52 9.24 -20.41
C ARG A 295 9.41 7.78 -19.97
N ASP A 296 10.40 7.31 -19.22
CA ASP A 296 10.46 5.91 -18.78
C ASP A 296 9.26 5.56 -17.88
N ARG A 297 8.76 6.51 -17.06
CA ARG A 297 7.52 6.33 -16.30
C ARG A 297 6.31 6.10 -17.20
N CYS A 298 6.11 6.98 -18.18
CA CYS A 298 4.97 6.85 -19.10
C CYS A 298 5.06 5.52 -19.89
N GLU A 299 6.25 5.14 -20.35
CA GLU A 299 6.47 3.85 -21.01
C GLU A 299 6.14 2.66 -20.10
N ARG A 300 6.58 2.68 -18.84
CA ARG A 300 6.25 1.64 -17.86
C ARG A 300 4.77 1.55 -17.57
N LEU A 301 4.07 2.67 -17.39
CA LEU A 301 2.62 2.69 -17.19
C LEU A 301 1.89 2.06 -18.38
N ILE A 302 2.25 2.43 -19.60
CA ILE A 302 1.65 1.85 -20.82
C ILE A 302 1.96 0.36 -20.91
N SER A 303 3.17 -0.06 -20.59
CA SER A 303 3.60 -1.45 -20.63
C SER A 303 2.86 -2.31 -19.59
N LYS A 304 2.63 -1.74 -18.40
CA LYS A 304 1.81 -2.31 -17.32
C LYS A 304 0.37 -2.52 -17.80
N LEU A 305 -0.25 -1.48 -18.36
CA LEU A 305 -1.62 -1.55 -18.90
C LEU A 305 -1.76 -2.50 -20.10
N LYS A 306 -0.69 -2.72 -20.88
CA LYS A 306 -0.64 -3.73 -21.95
C LYS A 306 -0.43 -5.15 -21.43
N GLY A 307 -0.04 -5.34 -20.16
CA GLY A 307 0.32 -6.62 -19.59
C GLY A 307 1.64 -7.18 -20.13
N GLN A 308 2.55 -6.31 -20.58
CA GLN A 308 3.84 -6.68 -21.19
C GLN A 308 4.99 -6.78 -20.18
N THR A 309 4.82 -6.31 -18.94
CA THR A 309 5.81 -6.33 -17.85
C THR A 309 6.00 -7.72 -17.24
N ARG A 310 6.09 -8.78 -18.06
CA ARG A 310 6.30 -10.15 -17.56
C ARG A 310 7.79 -10.47 -17.50
N THR A 311 8.42 -10.20 -16.37
CA THR A 311 9.51 -11.08 -15.91
C THR A 311 8.95 -12.09 -14.92
N ARG A 312 9.27 -13.37 -15.14
CA ARG A 312 8.79 -14.56 -14.42
C ARG A 312 8.97 -14.53 -12.87
N SER A 313 9.62 -13.50 -12.33
CA SER A 313 9.90 -13.29 -10.91
C SER A 313 8.85 -12.41 -10.18
N GLU A 314 7.93 -11.78 -10.90
CA GLU A 314 6.89 -10.87 -10.33
C GLU A 314 5.51 -11.57 -10.21
N ALA A 315 5.47 -12.90 -10.29
CA ALA A 315 4.24 -13.69 -10.39
C ALA A 315 3.35 -13.70 -9.14
N GLU A 316 3.71 -12.97 -8.08
CA GLU A 316 3.03 -13.06 -6.78
C GLU A 316 2.61 -11.70 -6.21
N GLY A 317 2.82 -10.62 -6.97
CA GLY A 317 2.09 -9.37 -6.78
C GLY A 317 0.69 -9.47 -7.39
N TYR A 318 -0.21 -8.61 -6.94
CA TYR A 318 -1.51 -8.36 -7.57
C TYR A 318 -1.37 -8.37 -9.10
N ASP A 319 -2.19 -9.12 -9.82
CA ASP A 319 -2.10 -9.16 -11.29
C ASP A 319 -2.52 -7.80 -11.84
N ASP A 320 -1.55 -6.90 -11.96
CA ASP A 320 -1.73 -5.49 -12.34
C ASP A 320 -2.31 -5.30 -13.74
N ALA A 321 -2.41 -6.37 -14.54
CA ALA A 321 -3.05 -6.38 -15.84
C ALA A 321 -4.44 -7.05 -15.83
N ASN A 322 -4.79 -7.79 -14.78
CA ASN A 322 -6.10 -8.39 -14.61
C ASN A 322 -7.15 -7.32 -14.31
N THR A 323 -8.28 -7.40 -15.00
CA THR A 323 -9.36 -6.43 -14.86
C THR A 323 -9.92 -6.36 -13.45
N TYR A 324 -10.19 -7.49 -12.80
CA TYR A 324 -10.76 -7.49 -11.45
C TYR A 324 -9.79 -6.91 -10.43
N ALA A 325 -8.51 -7.16 -10.63
CA ALA A 325 -7.46 -6.58 -9.82
C ALA A 325 -7.45 -5.06 -10.01
N VAL A 326 -7.28 -4.55 -11.23
CA VAL A 326 -7.27 -3.09 -11.44
C VAL A 326 -8.57 -2.41 -10.97
N LEU A 327 -9.73 -3.05 -11.15
CA LEU A 327 -10.99 -2.52 -10.63
C LEU A 327 -11.03 -2.47 -9.09
N ALA A 328 -10.45 -3.44 -8.38
CA ALA A 328 -10.36 -3.36 -6.93
C ALA A 328 -9.31 -2.34 -6.46
N ALA A 329 -8.20 -2.15 -7.19
CA ALA A 329 -7.24 -1.08 -6.92
C ALA A 329 -7.85 0.32 -7.14
N GLU A 330 -8.70 0.49 -8.16
CA GLU A 330 -9.45 1.73 -8.40
C GLU A 330 -10.70 1.88 -7.50
N GLY A 331 -10.96 0.91 -6.61
CA GLY A 331 -12.03 0.99 -5.61
C GLY A 331 -13.43 0.61 -6.11
N PHE A 332 -13.56 0.02 -7.29
CA PHE A 332 -14.84 -0.52 -7.79
C PHE A 332 -15.21 -1.85 -7.13
N LEU A 333 -14.22 -2.68 -6.79
CA LEU A 333 -14.41 -3.98 -6.15
C LEU A 333 -13.70 -4.05 -4.78
N PRO A 334 -14.05 -5.02 -3.93
CA PRO A 334 -13.34 -5.26 -2.68
C PRO A 334 -11.89 -5.66 -2.99
N GLY A 335 -10.93 -4.98 -2.37
CA GLY A 335 -9.50 -5.24 -2.51
C GLY A 335 -8.80 -5.25 -1.16
N TYR A 336 -7.60 -5.84 -1.11
CA TYR A 336 -6.74 -5.81 0.08
C TYR A 336 -6.06 -4.45 0.31
N GLY A 337 -6.27 -3.47 -0.59
CA GLY A 337 -5.89 -2.08 -0.39
C GLY A 337 -6.95 -1.35 0.45
N LEU A 338 -6.50 -0.66 1.51
CA LEU A 338 -7.36 0.20 2.34
C LEU A 338 -8.25 1.10 1.48
N ASP A 339 -9.45 1.40 1.96
CA ASP A 339 -10.63 1.85 1.20
C ASP A 339 -10.53 3.07 0.30
N THR A 340 -9.43 3.79 0.39
CA THR A 340 -9.05 4.92 -0.45
C THR A 340 -7.75 4.50 -1.13
N GLY A 341 -7.70 4.50 -2.47
CA GLY A 341 -6.52 4.09 -3.24
C GLY A 341 -5.19 4.50 -2.58
N SER A 342 -4.20 3.62 -2.62
CA SER A 342 -2.89 3.92 -2.05
C SER A 342 -2.19 5.00 -2.88
N VAL A 343 -1.57 5.95 -2.19
CA VAL A 343 -0.63 6.87 -2.82
C VAL A 343 0.68 6.13 -3.02
N ILE A 344 1.16 6.09 -4.25
CA ILE A 344 2.36 5.36 -4.63
C ILE A 344 3.56 6.30 -4.61
N GLY A 345 4.55 5.95 -3.80
CA GLY A 345 5.87 6.56 -3.81
C GLY A 345 6.80 5.74 -4.70
N THR A 346 7.18 6.22 -5.88
CA THR A 346 8.11 5.50 -6.77
C THR A 346 9.54 5.86 -6.40
N ALA A 347 10.20 4.96 -5.68
CA ALA A 347 11.62 5.09 -5.33
C ALA A 347 12.49 4.83 -6.56
N GLN A 348 13.12 5.89 -7.07
CA GLN A 348 13.96 5.85 -8.27
C GLN A 348 15.40 5.59 -7.86
N LEU A 349 15.91 4.41 -8.14
CA LEU A 349 17.29 4.05 -7.81
C LEU A 349 18.26 4.65 -8.83
N SER A 350 19.45 5.05 -8.37
CA SER A 350 20.48 5.58 -9.27
C SER A 350 20.96 4.47 -10.21
N ARG A 351 20.92 4.72 -11.52
CA ARG A 351 21.40 3.78 -12.55
C ARG A 351 22.89 3.42 -12.41
N SER A 352 23.66 4.17 -11.62
CA SER A 352 25.06 3.87 -11.30
C SER A 352 25.24 2.75 -10.27
N ALA A 353 24.20 2.38 -9.51
CA ALA A 353 24.25 1.34 -8.47
C ALA A 353 24.19 -0.11 -9.00
N GLY A 354 24.42 -0.30 -10.30
CA GLY A 354 24.40 -1.62 -10.96
C GLY A 354 23.06 -1.92 -11.62
N ALA A 355 23.12 -2.52 -12.81
CA ALA A 355 21.99 -2.77 -13.71
C ALA A 355 20.88 -3.73 -13.19
N TYR A 356 20.91 -4.08 -11.90
CA TYR A 356 20.02 -5.07 -11.28
C TYR A 356 19.06 -4.50 -10.24
N GLN A 357 19.24 -3.25 -9.78
CA GLN A 357 18.31 -2.62 -8.84
C GLN A 357 17.18 -1.89 -9.60
N ARG A 358 15.96 -2.42 -9.47
CA ARG A 358 14.75 -1.84 -10.08
C ARG A 358 14.13 -0.81 -9.15
N ASP A 359 13.48 0.19 -9.75
CA ASP A 359 12.64 1.14 -9.02
C ASP A 359 11.61 0.40 -8.15
N VAL A 360 11.38 0.91 -6.95
CA VAL A 360 10.53 0.26 -5.94
C VAL A 360 9.28 1.10 -5.73
N GLU A 361 8.11 0.50 -5.87
CA GLU A 361 6.84 1.15 -5.54
C GLU A 361 6.56 1.01 -4.04
N LEU A 362 6.36 2.14 -3.37
CA LEU A 362 6.02 2.23 -1.97
C LEU A 362 4.54 2.68 -1.85
N PRO A 363 3.57 1.77 -1.77
CA PRO A 363 2.19 2.16 -1.55
C PRO A 363 1.99 2.64 -0.10
N ARG A 364 1.25 3.74 0.09
CA ARG A 364 0.86 4.28 1.40
C ARG A 364 -0.61 4.64 1.42
N ALA A 365 -1.27 4.41 2.55
CA ALA A 365 -2.59 4.97 2.78
C ALA A 365 -2.53 6.51 2.72
N PRO A 366 -3.55 7.21 2.21
CA PRO A 366 -3.51 8.67 2.04
C PRO A 366 -3.14 9.45 3.30
N SER A 367 -3.60 9.01 4.47
CA SER A 367 -3.26 9.65 5.76
C SER A 367 -1.78 9.53 6.13
N ILE A 368 -1.13 8.43 5.76
CA ILE A 368 0.31 8.22 5.96
C ILE A 368 1.08 8.97 4.87
N ALA A 369 0.64 8.89 3.62
CA ALA A 369 1.26 9.58 2.49
C ALA A 369 1.33 11.09 2.70
N LEU A 370 0.27 11.71 3.26
CA LEU A 370 0.26 13.13 3.64
C LEU A 370 1.42 13.51 4.58
N ARG A 371 1.87 12.56 5.42
CA ARG A 371 3.00 12.78 6.33
C ARG A 371 4.30 12.37 5.67
N GLU A 372 4.42 11.14 5.17
CA GLU A 372 5.69 10.61 4.64
C GLU A 372 6.12 11.27 3.33
N TYR A 373 5.17 11.54 2.43
CA TYR A 373 5.45 12.12 1.11
C TYR A 373 5.36 13.65 1.11
N ALA A 374 5.32 14.28 2.29
CA ALA A 374 5.46 15.72 2.40
C ALA A 374 6.84 16.18 1.88
N PRO A 375 6.92 17.33 1.19
CA PRO A 375 8.17 17.85 0.67
C PRO A 375 9.24 17.98 1.76
N GLY A 376 10.46 17.52 1.48
CA GLY A 376 11.60 17.62 2.40
C GLY A 376 11.74 16.49 3.42
N ASN A 377 10.81 15.53 3.45
CA ASN A 377 10.98 14.33 4.27
C ASN A 377 11.98 13.34 3.68
N LEU A 378 12.52 12.47 4.54
CA LEU A 378 13.43 11.39 4.18
C LEU A 378 12.73 10.05 4.31
N ILE A 379 12.80 9.26 3.25
CA ILE A 379 12.21 7.92 3.18
C ILE A 379 13.33 6.93 3.05
N TYR A 380 13.29 5.90 3.89
CA TYR A 380 14.27 4.82 3.90
C TYR A 380 13.61 3.55 3.40
N ALA A 381 14.20 2.92 2.38
CA ALA A 381 13.72 1.67 1.81
C ALA A 381 14.88 0.89 1.18
N ASN A 382 14.95 -0.42 1.39
CA ASN A 382 15.93 -1.31 0.77
C ASN A 382 17.40 -0.84 0.92
N GLY A 383 17.78 -0.34 2.10
CA GLY A 383 19.14 0.16 2.36
C GLY A 383 19.48 1.51 1.71
N ASN A 384 18.48 2.22 1.19
CA ASN A 384 18.63 3.49 0.49
C ASN A 384 17.81 4.61 1.13
N ARG A 385 18.25 5.85 0.92
CA ARG A 385 17.58 7.08 1.30
C ARG A 385 17.00 7.76 0.08
N PHE A 386 15.73 8.17 0.16
CA PHE A 386 14.98 8.84 -0.89
C PHE A 386 14.32 10.11 -0.36
N ILE A 387 14.06 11.08 -1.26
CA ILE A 387 13.36 12.34 -0.93
C ILE A 387 12.15 12.51 -1.84
N PRO A 388 10.95 12.80 -1.32
CA PRO A 388 9.80 13.23 -2.12
C PRO A 388 10.12 14.50 -2.91
N ARG A 389 10.09 14.43 -4.25
CA ARG A 389 10.35 15.61 -5.11
C ARG A 389 9.30 15.85 -6.17
N PHE A 390 8.90 14.83 -6.92
CA PHE A 390 8.05 15.01 -8.08
C PHE A 390 6.66 14.45 -7.81
N TYR A 391 5.65 15.32 -7.84
CA TYR A 391 4.26 14.98 -7.49
C TYR A 391 3.43 14.82 -8.75
N HIS A 392 2.70 13.71 -8.86
CA HIS A 392 1.89 13.34 -10.03
C HIS A 392 0.51 13.99 -9.96
N LEU A 393 0.49 15.32 -10.01
CA LEU A 393 -0.74 16.08 -9.95
C LEU A 393 -1.67 15.68 -11.10
N ALA A 394 -2.85 15.16 -10.76
CA ALA A 394 -3.89 14.95 -11.75
C ALA A 394 -4.25 16.30 -12.39
N PRO A 395 -4.56 16.33 -13.69
CA PRO A 395 -5.09 17.52 -14.36
C PRO A 395 -6.57 17.72 -13.97
N ASP A 396 -6.84 17.78 -12.67
CA ASP A 396 -8.15 18.15 -12.13
C ASP A 396 -8.16 19.63 -11.76
N THR A 397 -9.34 20.23 -11.81
CA THR A 397 -9.54 21.60 -11.37
C THR A 397 -9.30 21.70 -9.88
N ALA A 398 -8.45 22.65 -9.45
CA ALA A 398 -8.15 22.86 -8.04
C ALA A 398 -9.44 23.06 -7.22
N THR A 399 -9.67 22.17 -6.24
CA THR A 399 -10.78 22.28 -5.30
C THR A 399 -10.47 23.41 -4.31
N TYR A 400 -11.41 24.33 -4.12
CA TYR A 400 -11.26 25.41 -3.15
C TYR A 400 -11.97 25.08 -1.84
N PHE A 401 -11.27 25.33 -0.74
CA PHE A 401 -11.84 25.25 0.61
C PHE A 401 -12.05 26.65 1.17
N GLN A 402 -13.25 26.91 1.69
CA GLN A 402 -13.53 28.05 2.55
C GLN A 402 -12.98 27.74 3.93
N VAL A 403 -12.08 28.59 4.43
CA VAL A 403 -11.62 28.52 5.81
C VAL A 403 -12.21 29.70 6.56
N ASP A 404 -13.10 29.39 7.50
CA ASP A 404 -13.60 30.32 8.50
C ASP A 404 -12.74 30.19 9.75
N ILE A 405 -11.81 31.13 9.92
CA ILE A 405 -10.87 31.15 11.05
C ILE A 405 -11.60 31.45 12.36
N VAL A 406 -12.72 32.19 12.32
CA VAL A 406 -13.46 32.60 13.53
C VAL A 406 -14.24 31.42 14.11
N ASN A 407 -14.80 30.58 13.24
CA ASN A 407 -15.60 29.41 13.65
C ASN A 407 -14.82 28.08 13.60
N GLU A 408 -13.52 28.11 13.31
CA GLU A 408 -12.66 26.92 13.16
C GLU A 408 -13.25 25.88 12.19
N ALA A 409 -13.91 26.34 11.12
CA ALA A 409 -14.63 25.50 10.18
C ALA A 409 -14.01 25.55 8.78
N VAL A 410 -14.01 24.40 8.10
CA VAL A 410 -13.54 24.25 6.72
C VAL A 410 -14.64 23.62 5.88
N THR A 411 -15.00 24.28 4.77
CA THR A 411 -16.07 23.84 3.86
C THR A 411 -15.56 23.79 2.43
N GLU A 412 -15.85 22.70 1.71
CA GLU A 412 -15.52 22.57 0.30
C GLU A 412 -16.49 23.41 -0.56
N ILE A 413 -15.98 24.31 -1.41
CA ILE A 413 -16.78 25.17 -2.30
C ILE A 413 -16.66 24.74 -3.77
N GLY A 414 -15.91 23.68 -4.06
CA GLY A 414 -15.64 23.23 -5.42
C GLY A 414 -14.88 24.29 -6.24
N LEU A 415 -15.43 24.66 -7.40
CA LEU A 415 -14.84 25.60 -8.37
C LEU A 415 -15.18 27.08 -8.10
N ALA A 416 -16.09 27.38 -7.19
CA ALA A 416 -16.62 28.73 -6.98
C ALA A 416 -15.76 29.53 -6.00
N GLN A 417 -15.09 30.59 -6.49
CA GLN A 417 -14.48 31.61 -5.63
C GLN A 417 -15.56 32.59 -5.15
N THR A 418 -16.19 32.31 -4.01
CA THR A 418 -17.01 33.29 -3.29
C THR A 418 -16.25 33.79 -2.06
N SER A 419 -15.61 34.95 -2.18
CA SER A 419 -14.94 35.62 -1.06
C SER A 419 -15.91 36.57 -0.34
N THR A 420 -16.29 36.27 0.90
CA THR A 420 -16.82 37.27 1.84
C THR A 420 -15.71 37.75 2.78
N LEU A 421 -15.84 38.96 3.34
CA LEU A 421 -14.79 39.68 4.09
C LEU A 421 -14.15 38.92 5.27
N SER A 422 -14.73 37.80 5.72
CA SER A 422 -14.24 37.00 6.86
C SER A 422 -13.77 35.58 6.50
N THR A 423 -13.83 35.18 5.23
CA THR A 423 -13.47 33.80 4.83
C THR A 423 -12.39 33.80 3.76
N SER A 424 -11.31 33.06 4.03
CA SER A 424 -10.19 32.90 3.10
C SER A 424 -10.37 31.61 2.29
N GLY A 425 -10.24 31.70 0.96
CA GLY A 425 -10.22 30.54 0.10
C GLY A 425 -8.81 29.94 0.03
N LEU A 426 -8.66 28.66 0.37
CA LEU A 426 -7.41 27.92 0.20
C LEU A 426 -7.54 26.95 -0.98
N PRO A 427 -6.67 27.04 -2.00
CA PRO A 427 -6.62 26.04 -3.04
C PRO A 427 -6.05 24.74 -2.45
N ALA A 428 -6.77 23.64 -2.60
CA ALA A 428 -6.26 22.33 -2.25
C ALA A 428 -5.55 21.69 -3.43
N ILE A 429 -4.50 20.94 -3.08
CA ILE A 429 -3.80 20.05 -3.99
C ILE A 429 -4.32 18.64 -3.72
N PRO A 430 -4.81 17.92 -4.73
CA PRO A 430 -5.20 16.53 -4.53
C PRO A 430 -3.99 15.71 -4.11
N ILE A 431 -4.22 14.77 -3.19
CA ILE A 431 -3.20 13.78 -2.84
C ILE A 431 -2.87 13.00 -4.10
N CYS A 432 -1.59 12.88 -4.41
CA CYS A 432 -1.10 12.27 -5.64
C CYS A 432 0.14 11.43 -5.39
N ASP A 433 0.41 10.52 -6.33
CA ASP A 433 1.62 9.70 -6.36
C ASP A 433 2.86 10.57 -6.46
N VAL A 434 3.98 10.08 -5.93
CA VAL A 434 5.19 10.88 -5.77
C VAL A 434 6.42 10.08 -6.18
N ASP A 435 7.33 10.70 -6.92
CA ASP A 435 8.65 10.13 -7.14
C ASP A 435 9.60 10.50 -6.02
N LEU A 436 10.35 9.50 -5.59
CA LEU A 436 11.32 9.56 -4.54
C LEU A 436 12.70 9.30 -5.17
N PRO A 437 13.36 10.32 -5.75
CA PRO A 437 14.72 10.17 -6.23
C PRO A 437 15.68 9.70 -5.14
N HIS A 438 16.56 8.78 -5.50
CA HIS A 438 17.64 8.30 -4.65
C HIS A 438 18.56 9.44 -4.22
N GLN A 439 18.79 9.54 -2.92
CA GLN A 439 19.70 10.50 -2.32
C GLN A 439 21.05 9.87 -1.97
N SER A 440 21.05 8.76 -1.22
CA SER A 440 22.28 8.05 -0.81
C SER A 440 21.99 6.65 -0.27
N HIS A 441 23.00 5.79 -0.22
CA HIS A 441 22.96 4.56 0.57
C HIS A 441 23.01 4.86 2.07
N ILE A 442 22.42 4.00 2.89
CA ILE A 442 22.57 4.02 4.35
C ILE A 442 23.94 3.42 4.67
N SER A 443 24.80 4.17 5.36
CA SER A 443 26.13 3.71 5.77
C SER A 443 26.12 3.09 7.17
N ASP A 444 27.07 2.22 7.47
CA ASP A 444 27.23 1.59 8.80
C ASP A 444 27.48 2.59 9.96
N GLU A 445 27.86 3.83 9.65
CA GLU A 445 28.02 4.92 10.63
C GLU A 445 26.69 5.58 11.05
N GLU A 446 25.58 5.28 10.35
CA GLU A 446 24.21 5.76 10.62
C GLU A 446 23.34 4.66 11.24
#